data_AF-A0AAD7K154-F1
#
_entry.id   AF-A0AAD7K154-F1
#
_cell.length_a   1.000
_cell.length_b   1.000
_cell.length_c   1.000
_cell.angle_alpha   90.00
_cell.angle_beta   90.00
_cell.angle_gamma   90.00
#
_symmetry.space_group_name_H-M   'P 1'
#
loop_
_entity.id
_entity.type
_entity.pdbx_description
1 polymer ?
#
loop_
_entity_poly.entity_id
_entity_poly.type
_entity_poly.pdbx_seq_one_letter_code
_entity_poly.pdbx_strand_id
1 'polypeptide(L)'
;MRVDEALARPHLPMLCSAANHPMRSRTVFNWIHGADLQAEEGLTGFPHTRLFLNRSIMEHCSPLDLVNISRTSRFLRSFIHTHSHLWSIAQTNMARGDDCPGVPVLPVVEASGNYTHSAYACFLFEGGSCSLCSEWTEEPPIDFAFRTRICSSKKCKKRKAELVWVDNDRKYENFHWGKWLPRRVVGDPGLPNGETTYSYSFPAIENAESEREYAVSLDAGFGNFEEDSNFVRRTVEELNEECDRRERSRPALLENASKLEAWHLLYNAEHERVLHQNLEILRSYAVVEKRKFQGIMRCPTISAIFHAFNRDLNLITHTVWIHNRDRVLAELKAMTNGALPPGAITQHNDKIRCTHCSRLLRGSSMKDHLVDKHSDLVSKDPVAQRDKQNLCSECPGSKRLYTQRGLKDHRRSKHA
;
A
#
# COMPACT_ATOMS: atom_id res chain seq x y z
N MET A 1 -37.40 50.72 20.50
CA MET A 1 -36.70 49.92 21.52
C MET A 1 -35.49 49.29 20.85
N ARG A 2 -34.31 49.84 21.12
CA ARG A 2 -33.01 49.26 20.77
C ARG A 2 -32.62 48.31 21.90
N VAL A 3 -32.14 47.13 21.55
CA VAL A 3 -31.40 46.28 22.48
C VAL A 3 -30.10 45.92 21.78
N ASP A 4 -29.05 46.57 22.23
CA ASP A 4 -27.66 46.21 21.98
C ASP A 4 -27.35 44.95 22.80
N GLU A 5 -26.84 43.90 22.17
CA GLU A 5 -26.20 42.80 22.89
C GLU A 5 -24.87 42.45 22.22
N ALA A 6 -23.82 43.05 22.76
CA ALA A 6 -22.44 42.68 22.55
C ALA A 6 -22.15 41.39 23.33
N LEU A 7 -21.81 40.31 22.62
CA LEU A 7 -21.25 39.10 23.24
C LEU A 7 -19.75 39.01 22.95
N ALA A 8 -19.02 39.17 24.05
CA ALA A 8 -17.58 39.08 24.16
C ALA A 8 -17.06 37.68 23.80
N ARG A 9 -15.93 37.66 23.09
CA ARG A 9 -15.12 36.46 22.87
C ARG A 9 -14.33 36.13 24.14
N PRO A 10 -14.38 34.90 24.67
CA PRO A 10 -13.43 34.50 25.71
C PRO A 10 -12.08 34.13 25.07
N HIS A 11 -11.04 34.87 25.46
CA HIS A 11 -9.65 34.46 25.30
C HIS A 11 -9.39 33.24 26.22
N LEU A 12 -9.17 32.06 25.64
CA LEU A 12 -8.60 30.92 26.34
C LEU A 12 -7.07 30.93 26.19
N PRO A 13 -6.30 30.83 27.28
CA PRO A 13 -4.86 30.65 27.20
C PRO A 13 -4.53 29.20 26.80
N MET A 14 -3.96 29.01 25.62
CA MET A 14 -3.24 27.77 25.26
C MET A 14 -1.98 27.68 26.13
N LEU A 15 -2.11 27.04 27.29
CA LEU A 15 -0.96 26.50 28.01
C LEU A 15 -0.62 25.16 27.36
N CYS A 16 0.36 25.18 26.45
CA CYS A 16 1.02 23.97 25.96
C CYS A 16 1.73 23.29 27.14
N SER A 17 1.12 22.24 27.67
CA SER A 17 1.84 21.24 28.46
C SER A 17 2.81 20.54 27.52
N ALA A 18 4.09 20.93 27.58
CA ALA A 18 5.17 20.25 26.90
C ALA A 18 5.44 18.90 27.61
N ALA A 19 4.65 17.88 27.27
CA ALA A 19 5.05 16.52 27.53
C ALA A 19 6.31 16.23 26.71
N ASN A 20 7.41 15.94 27.40
CA ASN A 20 8.68 15.52 26.81
C ASN A 20 8.49 14.22 26.02
N HIS A 21 8.07 14.31 24.76
CA HIS A 21 8.16 13.20 23.83
C HIS A 21 9.60 13.15 23.30
N PRO A 22 10.34 12.03 23.51
CA PRO A 22 11.65 11.88 22.92
C PRO A 22 11.55 12.00 21.39
N MET A 23 12.50 12.73 20.80
CA MET A 23 12.62 12.94 19.35
C MET A 23 12.49 11.62 18.58
N ARG A 24 11.39 11.42 17.86
CA ARG A 24 11.02 10.13 17.22
C ARG A 24 10.94 10.14 15.69
N SER A 25 11.46 11.15 15.00
CA SER A 25 11.50 11.12 13.53
C SER A 25 12.82 11.68 12.98
N ARG A 26 13.76 10.77 12.73
CA ARG A 26 14.81 10.97 11.73
C ARG A 26 14.33 10.24 10.47
N THR A 27 13.92 10.97 9.44
CA THR A 27 13.50 10.39 8.17
C THR A 27 14.68 9.62 7.55
N VAL A 28 14.63 8.30 7.63
CA VAL A 28 15.68 7.35 7.18
C VAL A 28 15.97 7.46 5.68
N PHE A 29 15.02 8.00 4.92
CA PHE A 29 15.06 8.07 3.45
C PHE A 29 16.19 8.94 2.87
N ASN A 30 16.58 10.03 3.55
CA ASN A 30 17.67 10.89 3.07
C ASN A 30 19.06 10.30 3.30
N TRP A 31 19.20 9.32 4.20
CA TRP A 31 20.50 8.72 4.50
C TRP A 31 20.90 7.64 3.48
N ILE A 32 19.93 6.85 3.01
CA ILE A 32 20.18 5.74 2.07
C ILE A 32 20.68 6.24 0.70
N HIS A 33 20.27 7.44 0.27
CA HIS A 33 20.68 8.01 -1.02
C HIS A 33 21.85 9.00 -0.94
N GLY A 34 22.21 9.47 0.26
CA GLY A 34 23.31 10.44 0.46
C GLY A 34 24.65 9.80 0.81
N ALA A 35 24.67 8.51 1.19
CA ALA A 35 25.90 7.76 1.38
C ALA A 35 26.32 7.14 0.05
N ASP A 36 27.24 7.80 -0.65
CA ASP A 36 28.07 7.16 -1.67
C ASP A 36 28.75 5.93 -1.04
N LEU A 37 28.20 4.75 -1.29
CA LEU A 37 28.76 3.45 -0.90
C LEU A 37 30.00 3.08 -1.72
N GLN A 38 30.71 4.06 -2.30
CA GLN A 38 31.92 3.85 -3.09
C GLN A 38 33.22 3.81 -2.27
N ALA A 39 33.16 3.84 -0.94
CA ALA A 39 34.32 3.56 -0.10
C ALA A 39 34.38 2.06 0.29
N GLU A 40 34.58 1.18 -0.69
CA GLU A 40 34.79 -0.26 -0.45
C GLU A 40 36.25 -0.64 -0.13
N GLU A 41 37.20 0.29 -0.21
CA GLU A 41 38.61 -0.01 0.08
C GLU A 41 39.02 0.48 1.47
N GLY A 42 38.96 -0.40 2.49
CA GLY A 42 39.82 -0.26 3.68
C GLY A 42 39.23 -0.44 5.08
N LEU A 43 37.91 -0.66 5.26
CA LEU A 43 37.31 -0.84 6.60
C LEU A 43 36.84 -2.29 6.84
N THR A 44 37.78 -3.22 6.89
CA THR A 44 37.55 -4.63 7.28
C THR A 44 37.44 -4.85 8.81
N GLY A 45 37.51 -3.78 9.61
CA GLY A 45 37.75 -3.90 11.07
C GLY A 45 36.52 -4.00 11.99
N PHE A 46 35.31 -3.59 11.60
CA PHE A 46 34.18 -3.56 12.55
C PHE A 46 32.80 -3.86 11.92
N PRO A 47 32.52 -5.13 11.58
CA PRO A 47 31.17 -5.53 11.15
C PRO A 47 30.10 -5.31 12.26
N HIS A 48 30.50 -5.36 13.54
CA HIS A 48 29.57 -5.25 14.67
C HIS A 48 29.01 -3.84 14.91
N THR A 49 29.80 -2.78 14.71
CA THR A 49 29.32 -1.39 14.93
C THR A 49 28.34 -0.96 13.84
N ARG A 50 28.55 -1.42 12.59
CA ARG A 50 27.60 -1.21 11.48
C ARG A 50 26.27 -1.91 11.75
N LEU A 51 26.30 -3.14 12.26
CA LEU A 51 25.09 -3.89 12.63
C LEU A 51 24.29 -3.20 13.75
N PHE A 52 24.97 -2.67 14.77
CA PHE A 52 24.32 -1.98 15.89
C PHE A 52 23.65 -0.67 15.46
N LEU A 53 24.35 0.17 14.68
CA LEU A 53 23.79 1.43 14.19
C LEU A 53 22.56 1.20 13.30
N ASN A 54 22.59 0.16 12.47
CA ASN A 54 21.46 -0.22 11.63
C ASN A 54 20.23 -0.61 12.45
N ARG A 55 20.41 -1.31 13.59
CA ARG A 55 19.30 -1.70 14.46
C ARG A 55 18.59 -0.50 15.08
N SER A 56 19.32 0.40 15.73
CA SER A 56 18.70 1.57 16.38
C SER A 56 17.97 2.46 15.40
N ILE A 57 18.46 2.57 14.15
CA ILE A 57 17.74 3.29 13.09
C ILE A 57 16.43 2.56 12.74
N MET A 58 16.46 1.24 12.59
CA MET A 58 15.27 0.44 12.27
C MET A 58 14.22 0.44 13.39
N GLU A 59 14.63 0.57 14.66
CA GLU A 59 13.72 0.72 15.80
C GLU A 59 12.91 2.03 15.76
N HIS A 60 13.32 3.01 14.92
CA HIS A 60 12.58 4.25 14.67
C HIS A 60 11.76 4.22 13.37
N CYS A 61 11.80 3.13 12.61
CA CYS A 61 11.06 3.01 11.36
C CYS A 61 9.57 2.77 11.57
N SER A 62 8.76 3.22 10.62
CA SER A 62 7.39 2.73 10.44
C SER A 62 7.39 1.32 9.80
N PRO A 63 6.26 0.59 9.81
CA PRO A 63 6.16 -0.70 9.12
C PRO A 63 6.48 -0.58 7.62
N LEU A 64 6.03 0.49 6.95
CA LEU A 64 6.31 0.69 5.52
C LEU A 64 7.79 1.03 5.26
N ASP A 65 8.45 1.74 6.17
CA ASP A 65 9.89 1.98 6.05
C ASP A 65 10.68 0.67 6.14
N LEU A 66 10.32 -0.24 7.06
CA LEU A 66 10.94 -1.56 7.13
C LEU A 66 10.74 -2.36 5.84
N VAL A 67 9.55 -2.31 5.24
CA VAL A 67 9.30 -2.90 3.91
C VAL A 67 10.24 -2.31 2.87
N ASN A 68 10.31 -0.97 2.78
CA ASN A 68 11.13 -0.31 1.77
C ASN A 68 12.63 -0.60 1.97
N ILE A 69 13.12 -0.60 3.21
CA ILE A 69 14.50 -0.97 3.54
C ILE A 69 14.78 -2.43 3.16
N SER A 70 13.83 -3.35 3.39
CA SER A 70 13.98 -4.75 2.99
C SER A 70 14.06 -4.95 1.46
N ARG A 71 13.60 -3.96 0.68
CA ARG A 71 13.67 -4.00 -0.80
C ARG A 71 14.98 -3.48 -1.34
N THR A 72 15.69 -2.62 -0.62
CA THR A 72 16.95 -2.02 -1.09
C THR A 72 18.13 -2.98 -1.01
N SER A 73 18.11 -3.96 -0.10
CA SER A 73 19.23 -4.90 0.08
C SER A 73 18.78 -6.28 0.59
N ARG A 74 19.33 -7.35 0.00
CA ARG A 74 19.13 -8.74 0.48
C ARG A 74 19.64 -8.92 1.90
N PHE A 75 20.75 -8.27 2.26
CA PHE A 75 21.29 -8.31 3.61
C PHE A 75 20.34 -7.66 4.62
N LEU A 76 19.85 -6.45 4.33
CA LEU A 76 18.90 -5.75 5.21
C LEU A 76 17.58 -6.50 5.33
N ARG A 77 17.11 -7.12 4.25
CA ARG A 77 15.95 -8.02 4.27
C ARG A 77 16.15 -9.17 5.26
N SER A 78 17.25 -9.92 5.12
CA SER A 78 17.58 -11.03 6.01
C SER A 78 17.71 -10.57 7.47
N PHE A 79 18.34 -9.42 7.69
CA PHE A 79 18.46 -8.81 9.01
C PHE A 79 17.08 -8.50 9.62
N ILE A 80 16.17 -7.84 8.88
CA ILE A 80 14.83 -7.53 9.38
C ILE A 80 14.03 -8.80 9.66
N HIS A 81 14.14 -9.84 8.81
CA HIS A 81 13.45 -11.11 9.02
C HIS A 81 13.94 -11.87 10.26
N THR A 82 15.25 -11.85 10.52
CA THR A 82 15.84 -12.50 11.72
C THR A 82 15.54 -11.75 13.02
N HIS A 83 15.17 -10.46 12.93
CA HIS A 83 14.86 -9.61 14.07
C HIS A 83 13.37 -9.24 14.08
N SER A 84 12.49 -10.24 14.19
CA SER A 84 11.02 -10.06 14.11
C SER A 84 10.45 -9.01 15.07
N HIS A 85 11.07 -8.80 16.24
CA HIS A 85 10.67 -7.77 17.20
C HIS A 85 10.69 -6.34 16.63
N LEU A 86 11.48 -6.08 15.58
CA LEU A 86 11.49 -4.78 14.88
C LEU A 86 10.09 -4.45 14.31
N TRP A 87 9.32 -5.45 13.89
CA TRP A 87 7.97 -5.24 13.41
C TRP A 87 7.02 -4.81 14.53
N SER A 88 7.12 -5.43 15.71
CA SER A 88 6.33 -5.02 16.87
C SER A 88 6.66 -3.58 17.27
N ILE A 89 7.95 -3.22 17.31
CA ILE A 89 8.37 -1.84 17.58
C ILE A 89 7.81 -0.88 16.52
N ALA A 90 7.98 -1.20 15.24
CA ALA A 90 7.47 -0.38 14.14
C ALA A 90 5.94 -0.20 14.20
N GLN A 91 5.18 -1.23 14.57
CA GLN A 91 3.73 -1.13 14.79
C GLN A 91 3.38 -0.20 15.95
N THR A 92 4.15 -0.22 17.04
CA THR A 92 3.98 0.71 18.16
C THR A 92 4.42 2.14 17.83
N ASN A 93 5.36 2.34 16.90
CA ASN A 93 5.79 3.67 16.47
C ASN A 93 4.67 4.46 15.77
N MET A 94 3.66 3.76 15.25
CA MET A 94 2.46 4.37 14.67
C MET A 94 1.44 4.83 15.73
N ALA A 95 1.65 4.52 17.00
CA ALA A 95 0.78 4.99 18.08
C ALA A 95 0.99 6.49 18.33
N ARG A 96 -0.10 7.23 18.53
CA ARG A 96 -0.10 8.66 18.88
C ARG A 96 -0.99 8.97 20.06
N GLY A 97 -0.32 9.34 21.16
CA GLY A 97 -0.99 9.68 22.42
C GLY A 97 -1.91 8.55 22.87
N ASP A 98 -3.02 8.94 23.48
CA ASP A 98 -4.09 8.03 23.88
C ASP A 98 -5.15 7.86 22.76
N ASP A 99 -5.08 8.68 21.71
CA ASP A 99 -6.13 8.80 20.68
C ASP A 99 -5.98 7.79 19.53
N CYS A 100 -4.74 7.43 19.16
CA CYS A 100 -4.48 6.46 18.10
C CYS A 100 -3.56 5.34 18.60
N PRO A 101 -4.07 4.11 18.82
CA PRO A 101 -3.22 3.00 19.23
C PRO A 101 -2.27 2.56 18.11
N GLY A 102 -1.29 1.75 18.47
CA GLY A 102 -0.40 1.11 17.49
C GLY A 102 -1.16 0.18 16.55
N VAL A 103 -0.53 -0.17 15.44
CA VAL A 103 -1.12 -1.08 14.44
C VAL A 103 -1.38 -2.45 15.07
N PRO A 104 -2.57 -3.05 14.88
CA PRO A 104 -2.83 -4.42 15.30
C PRO A 104 -1.78 -5.40 14.81
N VAL A 105 -1.29 -6.25 15.74
CA VAL A 105 -0.25 -7.23 15.47
C VAL A 105 -0.73 -8.24 14.41
N LEU A 106 0.21 -8.68 13.57
CA LEU A 106 -0.02 -9.74 12.59
C LEU A 106 -0.54 -11.01 13.30
N PRO A 107 -1.71 -11.56 12.94
CA PRO A 107 -2.17 -12.80 13.53
C PRO A 107 -1.26 -13.96 13.11
N VAL A 108 -1.03 -14.89 14.03
CA VAL A 108 -0.36 -16.16 13.72
C VAL A 108 -1.38 -17.05 13.02
N VAL A 109 -1.10 -17.42 11.78
CA VAL A 109 -1.98 -18.24 10.93
C VAL A 109 -1.22 -19.46 10.42
N GLU A 110 -1.91 -20.59 10.31
CA GLU A 110 -1.35 -21.83 9.73
C GLU A 110 -1.33 -21.79 8.20
N ALA A 111 -2.24 -21.00 7.61
CA ALA A 111 -2.46 -20.99 6.16
C ALA A 111 -1.55 -20.01 5.41
N SER A 112 -1.01 -20.50 4.29
CA SER A 112 -0.12 -19.85 3.32
C SER A 112 1.12 -19.12 3.90
N GLY A 113 2.31 -19.48 3.42
CA GLY A 113 3.56 -18.75 3.71
C GLY A 113 3.60 -17.30 3.21
N ASN A 114 2.53 -16.81 2.59
CA ASN A 114 2.42 -15.46 2.05
C ASN A 114 1.94 -14.43 3.08
N TYR A 115 1.59 -14.85 4.30
CA TYR A 115 1.18 -13.96 5.39
C TYR A 115 2.39 -13.46 6.20
N THR A 116 3.33 -12.79 5.52
CA THR A 116 4.53 -12.22 6.14
C THR A 116 4.27 -10.82 6.71
N HIS A 117 5.08 -10.37 7.67
CA HIS A 117 5.02 -8.99 8.18
C HIS A 117 5.12 -7.94 7.06
N SER A 118 5.99 -8.19 6.07
CA SER A 118 6.12 -7.30 4.90
C SER A 118 4.82 -7.25 4.10
N ALA A 119 4.23 -8.41 3.78
CA ALA A 119 2.96 -8.45 3.03
C ALA A 119 1.82 -7.77 3.79
N TYR A 120 1.78 -7.91 5.12
CA TYR A 120 0.81 -7.24 5.98
C TYR A 120 1.01 -5.73 6.02
N ALA A 121 2.26 -5.25 6.16
CA ALA A 121 2.56 -3.83 6.10
C ALA A 121 2.24 -3.22 4.71
N CYS A 122 2.58 -3.91 3.62
CA CYS A 122 2.18 -3.51 2.27
C CYS A 122 0.67 -3.39 2.13
N PHE A 123 -0.07 -4.40 2.62
CA PHE A 123 -1.52 -4.41 2.61
C PHE A 123 -2.13 -3.21 3.37
N LEU A 124 -1.51 -2.76 4.45
CA LEU A 124 -2.03 -1.61 5.20
C LEU A 124 -1.64 -0.26 4.57
N PHE A 125 -0.37 -0.10 4.15
CA PHE A 125 0.20 1.22 3.90
C PHE A 125 0.62 1.52 2.47
N GLU A 126 0.85 0.51 1.62
CA GLU A 126 1.41 0.72 0.29
C GLU A 126 0.34 0.92 -0.80
N GLY A 127 -0.91 0.60 -0.48
CA GLY A 127 -1.99 0.58 -1.46
C GLY A 127 -2.17 -0.80 -2.10
N GLY A 128 -2.75 -0.83 -3.29
CA GLY A 128 -3.00 -2.05 -4.05
C GLY A 128 -3.94 -1.85 -5.21
N SER A 129 -4.29 -2.93 -5.89
CA SER A 129 -5.28 -2.91 -6.98
C SER A 129 -6.69 -2.70 -6.43
N CYS A 130 -7.45 -1.84 -7.09
CA CYS A 130 -8.88 -1.68 -6.85
C CYS A 130 -9.63 -2.98 -7.19
N SER A 131 -10.43 -3.48 -6.26
CA SER A 131 -11.18 -4.74 -6.43
C SER A 131 -12.27 -4.68 -7.50
N LEU A 132 -12.60 -3.49 -8.03
CA LEU A 132 -13.63 -3.29 -9.07
C LEU A 132 -13.10 -2.98 -10.47
N CYS A 133 -12.00 -2.24 -10.56
CA CYS A 133 -11.46 -1.80 -11.85
C CYS A 133 -9.99 -2.17 -12.04
N SER A 134 -9.38 -2.86 -11.08
CA SER A 134 -7.99 -3.33 -11.09
C SER A 134 -6.92 -2.24 -11.18
N GLU A 135 -7.29 -0.96 -11.30
CA GLU A 135 -6.37 0.17 -11.24
C GLU A 135 -5.72 0.28 -9.86
N TRP A 136 -4.44 0.66 -9.85
CA TRP A 136 -3.70 0.89 -8.61
C TRP A 136 -4.29 2.05 -7.80
N THR A 137 -4.33 1.91 -6.48
CA THR A 137 -4.80 2.96 -5.58
C THR A 137 -4.07 2.91 -4.24
N GLU A 138 -3.77 4.09 -3.70
CA GLU A 138 -3.19 4.30 -2.36
C GLU A 138 -4.27 4.36 -1.26
N GLU A 139 -5.55 4.34 -1.63
CA GLU A 139 -6.66 4.33 -0.67
C GLU A 139 -6.57 3.10 0.23
N PRO A 140 -6.81 3.20 1.55
CA PRO A 140 -6.78 2.06 2.46
C PRO A 140 -7.86 1.00 2.12
N PRO A 141 -7.74 -0.24 2.63
CA PRO A 141 -8.81 -1.23 2.47
C PRO A 141 -10.12 -0.71 3.06
N ILE A 142 -11.21 -0.88 2.32
CA ILE A 142 -12.56 -0.51 2.77
C ILE A 142 -13.22 -1.63 3.60
N ASP A 143 -12.66 -2.83 3.53
CA ASP A 143 -13.06 -4.01 4.29
C ASP A 143 -11.79 -4.85 4.53
N PHE A 144 -11.38 -4.97 5.79
CA PHE A 144 -10.15 -5.68 6.15
C PHE A 144 -10.33 -7.20 6.15
N ALA A 145 -11.54 -7.70 6.45
CA ALA A 145 -11.84 -9.13 6.41
C ALA A 145 -11.81 -9.66 4.97
N PHE A 146 -12.40 -8.90 4.04
CA PHE A 146 -12.40 -9.22 2.61
C PHE A 146 -11.17 -8.70 1.86
N ARG A 147 -10.26 -8.01 2.55
CA ARG A 147 -9.05 -7.38 1.97
C ARG A 147 -9.35 -6.54 0.73
N THR A 148 -10.49 -5.88 0.74
CA THR A 148 -11.06 -5.21 -0.43
C THR A 148 -10.68 -3.74 -0.46
N ARG A 149 -10.27 -3.23 -1.62
CA ARG A 149 -9.84 -1.83 -1.80
C ARG A 149 -10.61 -1.23 -2.97
N ILE A 150 -11.06 0.02 -2.83
CA ILE A 150 -11.75 0.74 -3.90
C ILE A 150 -11.01 2.06 -4.14
N CYS A 151 -10.70 2.34 -5.41
CA CYS A 151 -10.07 3.61 -5.76
C CYS A 151 -10.99 4.81 -5.56
N SER A 152 -10.42 6.02 -5.55
CA SER A 152 -11.17 7.27 -5.33
C SER A 152 -12.21 7.61 -6.41
N SER A 153 -12.22 6.87 -7.53
CA SER A 153 -13.18 7.03 -8.64
C SER A 153 -14.63 6.94 -8.19
N LYS A 154 -15.43 7.97 -8.53
CA LYS A 154 -16.88 8.00 -8.27
C LYS A 154 -17.61 6.79 -8.86
N LYS A 155 -17.14 6.23 -9.99
CA LYS A 155 -17.73 5.04 -10.61
C LYS A 155 -17.58 3.81 -9.73
N CYS A 156 -16.37 3.57 -9.20
CA CYS A 156 -16.12 2.41 -8.34
C CYS A 156 -16.80 2.55 -6.98
N LYS A 157 -16.83 3.76 -6.39
CA LYS A 157 -17.56 4.02 -5.13
C LYS A 157 -19.05 3.68 -5.23
N LYS A 158 -19.72 3.98 -6.36
CA LYS A 158 -21.14 3.63 -6.58
C LYS A 158 -21.39 2.13 -6.73
N ARG A 159 -20.38 1.38 -7.16
CA ARG A 159 -20.43 -0.08 -7.39
C ARG A 159 -19.93 -0.89 -6.20
N LYS A 160 -19.67 -0.26 -5.04
CA LYS A 160 -19.15 -0.93 -3.83
C LYS A 160 -19.98 -2.16 -3.43
N ALA A 161 -21.31 -2.09 -3.59
CA ALA A 161 -22.21 -3.19 -3.24
C ALA A 161 -21.97 -4.45 -4.08
N GLU A 162 -21.40 -4.34 -5.29
CA GLU A 162 -21.10 -5.49 -6.17
C GLU A 162 -19.95 -6.37 -5.64
N LEU A 163 -19.19 -5.91 -4.64
CA LEU A 163 -18.06 -6.66 -4.09
C LEU A 163 -18.46 -7.69 -3.05
N VAL A 164 -19.68 -7.57 -2.49
CA VAL A 164 -20.15 -8.41 -1.40
C VAL A 164 -21.32 -9.24 -1.89
N TRP A 165 -21.20 -10.56 -1.75
CA TRP A 165 -22.28 -11.51 -1.96
C TRP A 165 -22.88 -11.91 -0.62
N VAL A 166 -24.21 -11.83 -0.48
CA VAL A 166 -24.94 -12.31 0.70
C VAL A 166 -25.51 -13.68 0.39
N ASP A 167 -25.00 -14.70 1.08
CA ASP A 167 -25.43 -16.09 0.94
C ASP A 167 -26.58 -16.38 1.90
N ASN A 168 -27.80 -16.11 1.44
CA ASN A 168 -29.04 -16.36 2.19
C ASN A 168 -29.35 -17.86 2.29
N ASP A 169 -29.05 -18.61 1.23
CA ASP A 169 -29.40 -20.03 1.13
C ASP A 169 -28.31 -20.95 1.71
N ARG A 170 -27.24 -20.36 2.29
CA ARG A 170 -26.05 -21.08 2.77
C ARG A 170 -25.46 -21.99 1.69
N LYS A 171 -25.56 -21.57 0.43
CA LYS A 171 -25.07 -22.31 -0.73
C LYS A 171 -23.63 -22.72 -0.49
N TYR A 172 -22.79 -21.79 -0.05
CA TYR A 172 -21.35 -22.00 0.08
C TYR A 172 -20.93 -22.72 1.36
N GLU A 173 -21.78 -22.77 2.39
CA GLU A 173 -21.49 -23.48 3.64
C GLU A 173 -21.28 -24.99 3.43
N ASN A 174 -21.98 -25.54 2.43
CA ASN A 174 -21.91 -26.95 2.07
C ASN A 174 -20.74 -27.29 1.13
N PHE A 175 -20.07 -26.30 0.55
CA PHE A 175 -18.85 -26.53 -0.23
C PHE A 175 -17.65 -26.58 0.71
N HIS A 176 -16.77 -27.56 0.52
CA HIS A 176 -15.52 -27.70 1.29
C HIS A 176 -14.71 -26.40 1.30
N TRP A 177 -14.73 -25.62 0.21
CA TRP A 177 -14.02 -24.36 0.12
C TRP A 177 -14.75 -23.16 0.74
N GLY A 178 -16.09 -23.20 0.86
CA GLY A 178 -16.83 -22.06 1.41
C GLY A 178 -16.67 -21.92 2.93
N LYS A 179 -16.15 -22.95 3.60
CA LYS A 179 -15.76 -22.91 5.01
C LYS A 179 -14.51 -22.09 5.28
N TRP A 180 -13.55 -22.04 4.36
CA TRP A 180 -12.33 -21.26 4.62
C TRP A 180 -12.40 -19.82 4.14
N LEU A 181 -13.30 -19.50 3.19
CA LEU A 181 -13.46 -18.14 2.71
C LEU A 181 -13.70 -17.15 3.86
N PRO A 182 -12.98 -16.02 3.92
CA PRO A 182 -13.31 -14.95 4.84
C PRO A 182 -14.77 -14.54 4.65
N ARG A 183 -15.54 -14.63 5.74
CA ARG A 183 -16.98 -14.35 5.73
C ARG A 183 -17.39 -13.58 6.97
N ARG A 184 -18.33 -12.66 6.82
CA ARG A 184 -18.99 -12.00 7.95
C ARG A 184 -20.30 -12.69 8.25
N VAL A 185 -20.58 -12.85 9.53
CA VAL A 185 -21.90 -13.25 10.03
C VAL A 185 -22.79 -12.02 9.96
N VAL A 186 -23.81 -12.04 9.11
CA VAL A 186 -24.84 -11.01 9.09
C VAL A 186 -26.01 -11.56 9.88
N GLY A 187 -26.01 -11.25 11.19
CA GLY A 187 -27.15 -11.52 12.03
C GLY A 187 -28.24 -10.50 11.69
N ASP A 188 -29.33 -10.96 11.08
CA ASP A 188 -30.55 -10.16 11.05
C ASP A 188 -31.38 -10.52 12.29
N PRO A 189 -31.45 -9.64 13.31
CA PRO A 189 -32.27 -9.89 14.48
C PRO A 189 -33.78 -9.98 14.16
N GLY A 190 -34.19 -9.63 12.94
CA GLY A 190 -35.58 -9.72 12.48
C GLY A 190 -35.96 -11.05 11.81
N LEU A 191 -35.02 -11.96 11.52
CA LEU A 191 -35.36 -13.24 10.88
C LEU A 191 -36.03 -14.19 11.90
N PRO A 192 -37.22 -14.74 11.61
CA PRO A 192 -38.06 -15.47 12.57
C PRO A 192 -37.42 -16.69 13.27
N ASN A 193 -36.27 -17.16 12.80
CA ASN A 193 -35.65 -18.41 13.24
C ASN A 193 -34.20 -18.25 13.73
N GLY A 194 -33.68 -17.03 13.83
CA GLY A 194 -32.25 -16.82 14.10
C GLY A 194 -31.35 -17.38 12.99
N GLU A 195 -31.85 -17.42 11.76
CA GLU A 195 -31.10 -17.90 10.60
C GLU A 195 -29.89 -16.99 10.35
N THR A 196 -28.69 -17.55 10.56
CA THR A 196 -27.45 -16.87 10.21
C THR A 196 -27.27 -16.82 8.70
N THR A 197 -27.15 -15.61 8.15
CA THR A 197 -26.68 -15.37 6.78
C THR A 197 -25.19 -15.02 6.79
N TYR A 198 -24.51 -15.32 5.69
CA TYR A 198 -23.08 -15.03 5.54
C TYR A 198 -22.83 -14.06 4.38
N SER A 199 -21.94 -13.11 4.60
CA SER A 199 -21.42 -12.26 3.52
C SER A 199 -20.03 -12.70 3.10
N TYR A 200 -19.79 -12.76 1.80
CA TYR A 200 -18.54 -13.14 1.16
C TYR A 200 -18.05 -12.06 0.20
N SER A 201 -16.76 -12.05 -0.08
CA SER A 201 -16.21 -11.30 -1.20
C SER A 201 -16.46 -12.03 -2.52
N PHE A 202 -17.11 -11.38 -3.49
CA PHE A 202 -17.39 -11.99 -4.79
C PHE A 202 -16.11 -12.43 -5.52
N PRO A 203 -15.05 -11.60 -5.62
CA PRO A 203 -13.76 -12.06 -6.16
C PRO A 203 -13.16 -13.25 -5.42
N ALA A 204 -13.41 -13.39 -4.11
CA ALA A 204 -12.89 -14.53 -3.34
C ALA A 204 -13.62 -15.83 -3.69
N ILE A 205 -14.93 -15.77 -3.95
CA ILE A 205 -15.72 -16.91 -4.45
C ILE A 205 -15.17 -17.35 -5.81
N GLU A 206 -15.05 -16.42 -6.78
CA GLU A 206 -14.55 -16.74 -8.12
C GLU A 206 -13.14 -17.34 -8.09
N ASN A 207 -12.26 -16.80 -7.23
CA ASN A 207 -10.92 -17.34 -7.05
C ASN A 207 -10.92 -18.74 -6.44
N ALA A 208 -11.81 -19.03 -5.48
CA ALA A 208 -11.91 -20.35 -4.87
C ALA A 208 -12.44 -21.41 -5.84
N GLU A 209 -13.45 -21.05 -6.65
CA GLU A 209 -13.97 -21.90 -7.71
C GLU A 209 -12.87 -22.18 -8.76
N SER A 210 -12.15 -21.14 -9.20
CA SER A 210 -11.03 -21.27 -10.14
C SER A 210 -9.87 -22.10 -9.59
N GLU A 211 -9.49 -21.93 -8.31
CA GLU A 211 -8.44 -22.73 -7.65
C GLU A 211 -8.82 -24.21 -7.61
N ARG A 212 -10.11 -24.50 -7.37
CA ARG A 212 -10.63 -25.88 -7.35
C ARG A 212 -10.67 -26.51 -8.74
N GLU A 213 -11.16 -25.79 -9.74
CA GLU A 213 -11.17 -26.25 -11.14
C GLU A 213 -9.74 -26.54 -11.62
N TYR A 214 -8.79 -25.68 -11.26
CA TYR A 214 -7.37 -25.89 -11.54
C TYR A 214 -6.85 -27.19 -10.90
N ALA A 215 -7.12 -27.42 -9.60
CA ALA A 215 -6.72 -28.64 -8.92
C ALA A 215 -7.32 -29.91 -9.55
N VAL A 216 -8.60 -29.89 -9.94
CA VAL A 216 -9.26 -31.01 -10.64
C VAL A 216 -8.62 -31.27 -11.99
N SER A 217 -8.26 -30.22 -12.73
CA SER A 217 -7.59 -30.36 -14.03
C SER A 217 -6.21 -31.02 -13.89
N LEU A 218 -5.49 -30.73 -12.81
CA LEU A 218 -4.18 -31.32 -12.51
C LEU A 218 -4.30 -32.81 -12.21
N ASP A 219 -5.26 -33.22 -11.38
CA ASP A 219 -5.48 -34.63 -11.03
C ASP A 219 -5.92 -35.47 -12.23
N ALA A 220 -6.67 -34.87 -13.15
CA ALA A 220 -7.07 -35.51 -14.40
C ALA A 220 -5.93 -35.59 -15.43
N GLY A 221 -4.73 -35.09 -15.11
CA GLY A 221 -3.56 -35.14 -15.99
C GLY A 221 -3.58 -34.12 -17.13
N PHE A 222 -4.50 -33.13 -17.10
CA PHE A 222 -4.57 -32.04 -18.08
C PHE A 222 -3.51 -30.95 -17.80
N GLY A 223 -2.28 -31.36 -17.46
CA GLY A 223 -1.18 -30.52 -16.96
C GLY A 223 -0.60 -29.47 -17.93
N ASN A 224 -1.29 -29.17 -19.03
CA ASN A 224 -0.97 -28.09 -19.96
C ASN A 224 -1.79 -26.82 -19.70
N PHE A 225 -2.51 -26.72 -18.57
CA PHE A 225 -3.07 -25.44 -18.14
C PHE A 225 -1.93 -24.42 -18.06
N GLU A 226 -2.12 -23.28 -18.75
CA GLU A 226 -1.12 -22.24 -18.97
C GLU A 226 -0.34 -21.94 -17.69
N GLU A 227 0.98 -21.70 -17.81
CA GLU A 227 1.87 -21.24 -16.72
C GLU A 227 1.35 -19.96 -16.01
N ASP A 228 0.26 -19.37 -16.52
CA ASP A 228 -0.37 -18.13 -16.10
C ASP A 228 -1.42 -18.31 -14.98
N SER A 229 -1.59 -19.50 -14.39
CA SER A 229 -2.45 -19.65 -13.20
C SER A 229 -1.79 -18.98 -11.98
N ASN A 230 -2.54 -18.11 -11.29
CA ASN A 230 -2.08 -17.42 -10.06
C ASN A 230 -2.03 -18.32 -8.82
N PHE A 231 -2.42 -19.58 -8.98
CA PHE A 231 -2.54 -20.52 -7.89
C PHE A 231 -1.28 -21.35 -7.79
N VAL A 232 -0.87 -21.62 -6.54
CA VAL A 232 0.17 -22.62 -6.29
C VAL A 232 -0.36 -23.95 -6.81
N ARG A 233 0.45 -24.65 -7.62
CA ARG A 233 0.12 -25.96 -8.17
C ARG A 233 -0.17 -26.94 -7.03
N ARG A 234 -1.43 -27.39 -6.93
CA ARG A 234 -1.92 -28.35 -5.93
C ARG A 234 -2.87 -29.34 -6.58
N THR A 235 -2.74 -30.61 -6.24
CA THR A 235 -3.77 -31.64 -6.44
C THR A 235 -5.03 -31.31 -5.66
N VAL A 236 -6.13 -32.03 -5.90
CA VAL A 236 -7.36 -31.83 -5.12
C VAL A 236 -7.15 -32.15 -3.64
N GLU A 237 -6.36 -33.19 -3.34
CA GLU A 237 -6.04 -33.59 -1.97
C GLU A 237 -5.25 -32.49 -1.25
N GLU A 238 -4.14 -32.01 -1.84
CA GLU A 238 -3.33 -30.92 -1.28
C GLU A 238 -4.12 -29.62 -1.11
N LEU A 239 -5.06 -29.33 -2.04
CA LEU A 239 -5.95 -28.18 -1.92
C LEU A 239 -6.90 -28.34 -0.73
N ASN A 240 -7.46 -29.53 -0.49
CA ASN A 240 -8.32 -29.76 0.68
C ASN A 240 -7.56 -29.56 2.00
N GLU A 241 -6.33 -30.07 2.10
CA GLU A 241 -5.49 -29.86 3.29
C GLU A 241 -5.16 -28.38 3.53
N GLU A 242 -4.90 -27.62 2.46
CA GLU A 242 -4.73 -26.18 2.52
C GLU A 242 -6.03 -25.47 2.94
N CYS A 243 -7.19 -25.91 2.43
CA CYS A 243 -8.50 -25.40 2.84
C CYS A 243 -8.74 -25.59 4.35
N ASP A 244 -8.40 -26.75 4.90
CA ASP A 244 -8.53 -27.03 6.33
C ASP A 244 -7.63 -26.12 7.18
N ARG A 245 -6.39 -25.87 6.73
CA ARG A 245 -5.47 -24.90 7.38
C ARG A 245 -6.04 -23.48 7.33
N ARG A 246 -6.62 -23.07 6.20
CA ARG A 246 -7.27 -21.76 6.04
C ARG A 246 -8.49 -21.63 6.95
N GLU A 247 -9.32 -22.67 7.06
CA GLU A 247 -10.47 -22.69 7.96
C GLU A 247 -10.05 -22.51 9.42
N ARG A 248 -9.01 -23.22 9.89
CA ARG A 248 -8.48 -23.06 11.26
C ARG A 248 -7.92 -21.66 11.52
N SER A 249 -7.34 -21.03 10.50
CA SER A 249 -6.77 -19.68 10.59
C SER A 249 -7.82 -18.57 10.53
N ARG A 250 -9.01 -18.85 10.00
CA ARG A 250 -10.06 -17.86 9.73
C ARG A 250 -10.50 -17.05 10.97
N PRO A 251 -10.73 -17.64 12.16
CA PRO A 251 -11.14 -16.87 13.33
C PRO A 251 -10.12 -15.79 13.71
N ALA A 252 -8.82 -16.12 13.71
CA ALA A 252 -7.76 -15.16 14.02
C ALA A 252 -7.68 -14.03 12.99
N LEU A 253 -7.90 -14.33 11.71
CA LEU A 253 -7.97 -13.33 10.65
C LEU A 253 -9.18 -12.39 10.81
N LEU A 254 -10.36 -12.92 11.14
CA LEU A 254 -11.56 -12.11 11.37
C LEU A 254 -11.45 -11.23 12.62
N GLU A 255 -10.85 -11.76 13.68
CA GLU A 255 -10.54 -10.98 14.89
C GLU A 255 -9.56 -9.84 14.58
N ASN A 256 -8.49 -10.12 13.83
CA ASN A 256 -7.53 -9.11 13.40
C ASN A 256 -8.19 -8.07 12.47
N ALA A 257 -9.04 -8.47 11.53
CA ALA A 257 -9.79 -7.56 10.68
C ALA A 257 -10.67 -6.61 11.49
N SER A 258 -11.36 -7.13 12.52
CA SER A 258 -12.18 -6.31 13.43
C SER A 258 -11.33 -5.30 14.21
N LYS A 259 -10.15 -5.71 14.69
CA LYS A 259 -9.19 -4.81 15.34
C LYS A 259 -8.67 -3.74 14.37
N LEU A 260 -8.41 -4.11 13.11
CA LEU A 260 -7.97 -3.19 12.07
C LEU A 260 -9.07 -2.18 11.70
N GLU A 261 -10.33 -2.59 11.66
CA GLU A 261 -11.47 -1.68 11.44
C GLU A 261 -11.55 -0.62 12.53
N ALA A 262 -11.49 -1.03 13.79
CA ALA A 262 -11.49 -0.11 14.93
C ALA A 262 -10.26 0.82 14.90
N TRP A 263 -9.07 0.25 14.68
CA TRP A 263 -7.83 1.01 14.57
C TRP A 263 -7.88 2.02 13.41
N HIS A 264 -8.39 1.62 12.24
CA HIS A 264 -8.39 2.46 11.04
C HIS A 264 -9.25 3.71 11.19
N LEU A 265 -10.37 3.63 11.92
CA LEU A 265 -11.19 4.79 12.25
C LEU A 265 -10.40 5.84 13.05
N LEU A 266 -9.68 5.38 14.08
CA LEU A 266 -8.84 6.26 14.92
C LEU A 266 -7.64 6.79 14.14
N TYR A 267 -6.97 5.93 13.37
CA TYR A 267 -5.86 6.30 12.50
C TYR A 267 -6.26 7.40 11.50
N ASN A 268 -7.41 7.28 10.85
CA ASN A 268 -7.87 8.29 9.88
C ASN A 268 -8.16 9.64 10.54
N ALA A 269 -8.81 9.63 11.71
CA ALA A 269 -9.09 10.86 12.45
C ALA A 269 -7.78 11.57 12.84
N GLU A 270 -6.80 10.81 13.33
CA GLU A 270 -5.50 11.32 13.71
C GLU A 270 -4.68 11.76 12.49
N HIS A 271 -4.74 11.02 11.38
CA HIS A 271 -4.09 11.37 10.12
C HIS A 271 -4.59 12.71 9.60
N GLU A 272 -5.90 12.95 9.58
CA GLU A 272 -6.46 14.25 9.17
C GLU A 272 -6.01 15.39 10.09
N ARG A 273 -5.94 15.14 11.41
CA ARG A 273 -5.45 16.12 12.39
C ARG A 273 -3.99 16.48 12.13
N VAL A 274 -3.13 15.47 11.98
CA VAL A 274 -1.69 15.63 11.69
C VAL A 274 -1.48 16.32 10.35
N LEU A 275 -2.24 15.93 9.33
CA LEU A 275 -2.23 16.54 8.00
C LEU A 275 -2.49 18.04 8.08
N HIS A 276 -3.55 18.44 8.79
CA HIS A 276 -3.89 19.84 8.98
C HIS A 276 -2.78 20.62 9.69
N GLN A 277 -2.26 20.09 10.80
CA GLN A 277 -1.18 20.74 11.56
C GLN A 277 0.11 20.88 10.73
N ASN A 278 0.48 19.85 9.99
CA ASN A 278 1.64 19.90 9.10
C ASN A 278 1.46 20.93 7.98
N LEU A 279 0.25 21.09 7.43
CA LEU A 279 -0.04 22.16 6.46
C LEU A 279 0.10 23.55 7.09
N GLU A 280 -0.39 23.76 8.31
CA GLU A 280 -0.25 25.04 9.01
C GLU A 280 1.22 25.38 9.30
N ILE A 281 2.00 24.41 9.76
CA ILE A 281 3.43 24.56 9.98
C ILE A 281 4.14 24.95 8.69
N LEU A 282 3.89 24.25 7.58
CA LEU A 282 4.51 24.56 6.29
C LEU A 282 4.06 25.93 5.74
N ARG A 283 2.81 26.36 5.99
CA ARG A 283 2.36 27.73 5.67
C ARG A 283 3.14 28.77 6.47
N SER A 284 3.41 28.52 7.75
CA SER A 284 4.20 29.45 8.57
C SER A 284 5.62 29.62 8.02
N TYR A 285 6.28 28.54 7.62
CA TYR A 285 7.59 28.61 6.97
C TYR A 285 7.54 29.32 5.62
N ALA A 286 6.47 29.15 4.83
CA ALA A 286 6.29 29.90 3.59
C ALA A 286 6.27 31.42 3.82
N VAL A 287 5.60 31.87 4.88
CA VAL A 287 5.57 33.29 5.27
C VAL A 287 6.97 33.78 5.68
N VAL A 288 7.65 33.03 6.56
CA VAL A 288 9.01 33.38 7.04
C VAL A 288 10.00 33.50 5.87
N GLU A 289 9.97 32.56 4.92
CA GLU A 289 10.86 32.57 3.75
C GLU A 289 10.42 33.56 2.66
N LYS A 290 9.29 34.26 2.84
CA LYS A 290 8.67 35.13 1.82
C LYS A 290 8.48 34.39 0.50
N ARG A 291 7.97 33.15 0.58
CA ARG A 291 7.66 32.28 -0.56
C ARG A 291 6.17 31.97 -0.63
N LYS A 292 5.67 31.71 -1.84
CA LYS A 292 4.31 31.20 -2.00
C LYS A 292 4.24 29.77 -1.45
N PHE A 293 3.23 29.48 -0.64
CA PHE A 293 3.00 28.15 -0.07
C PHE A 293 2.97 27.04 -1.14
N GLN A 294 2.29 27.29 -2.27
CA GLN A 294 2.25 26.35 -3.40
C GLN A 294 3.64 26.06 -3.98
N GLY A 295 4.57 27.01 -3.93
CA GLY A 295 5.96 26.80 -4.36
C GLY A 295 6.67 25.81 -3.43
N ILE A 296 6.54 26.01 -2.11
CA ILE A 296 7.11 25.10 -1.10
C ILE A 296 6.55 23.69 -1.24
N MET A 297 5.23 23.54 -1.42
CA MET A 297 4.61 22.21 -1.58
C MET A 297 5.00 21.49 -2.87
N ARG A 298 5.49 22.22 -3.89
CA ARG A 298 5.99 21.61 -5.13
C ARG A 298 7.44 21.11 -5.00
N CYS A 299 8.18 21.52 -3.97
CA CYS A 299 9.54 21.03 -3.71
C CYS A 299 9.52 19.52 -3.47
N PRO A 300 10.28 18.73 -4.25
CA PRO A 300 10.37 17.29 -4.05
C PRO A 300 10.73 16.90 -2.61
N THR A 301 11.65 17.64 -1.98
CA THR A 301 12.04 17.39 -0.59
C THR A 301 10.88 17.60 0.38
N ILE A 302 10.13 18.70 0.25
CA ILE A 302 8.96 18.96 1.12
C ILE A 302 7.84 17.97 0.85
N SER A 303 7.57 17.65 -0.41
CA SER A 303 6.56 16.65 -0.75
C SER A 303 6.88 15.32 -0.08
N ALA A 304 8.13 14.83 -0.19
CA ALA A 304 8.55 13.60 0.45
C ALA A 304 8.45 13.64 1.97
N ILE A 305 8.92 14.72 2.60
CA ILE A 305 8.81 14.92 4.07
C ILE A 305 7.35 14.94 4.48
N PHE A 306 6.52 15.70 3.80
CA PHE A 306 5.10 15.85 4.12
C PHE A 306 4.36 14.51 4.03
N HIS A 307 4.55 13.75 2.94
CA HIS A 307 3.94 12.43 2.81
C HIS A 307 4.43 11.45 3.87
N ALA A 308 5.74 11.38 4.13
CA ALA A 308 6.29 10.46 5.14
C ALA A 308 5.78 10.82 6.55
N PHE A 309 5.81 12.09 6.91
CA PHE A 309 5.37 12.54 8.23
C PHE A 309 3.87 12.31 8.43
N ASN A 310 3.01 12.62 7.45
CA ASN A 310 1.58 12.36 7.60
C ASN A 310 1.27 10.85 7.70
N ARG A 311 1.90 10.03 6.85
CA ARG A 311 1.75 8.56 6.90
C ARG A 311 2.07 8.02 8.30
N ASP A 312 3.18 8.47 8.87
CA ASP A 312 3.69 8.01 10.17
C ASP A 312 3.09 8.79 11.37
N LEU A 313 2.04 9.59 11.11
CA LEU A 313 1.38 10.46 12.09
C LEU A 313 2.35 11.43 12.81
N ASN A 314 3.45 11.78 12.17
CA ASN A 314 4.47 12.70 12.66
C ASN A 314 4.20 14.16 12.34
N LEU A 315 4.46 15.03 13.33
CA LEU A 315 4.47 16.47 13.13
C LEU A 315 5.82 16.93 12.59
N ILE A 316 5.79 17.77 11.55
CA ILE A 316 6.97 18.41 11.01
C ILE A 316 7.46 19.43 12.04
N THR A 317 8.63 19.19 12.61
CA THR A 317 9.21 20.09 13.61
C THR A 317 10.09 21.15 12.98
N HIS A 318 10.44 22.19 13.75
CA HIS A 318 11.43 23.19 13.34
C HIS A 318 12.79 22.57 12.97
N THR A 319 13.23 21.55 13.71
CA THR A 319 14.47 20.85 13.41
C THR A 319 14.44 20.17 12.04
N VAL A 320 13.32 19.54 11.68
CA VAL A 320 13.14 18.90 10.37
C VAL A 320 13.20 19.95 9.26
N TRP A 321 12.54 21.10 9.46
CA TRP A 321 12.60 22.21 8.53
C TRP A 321 14.03 22.73 8.35
N ILE A 322 14.71 23.12 9.43
CA ILE A 322 16.08 23.67 9.38
C ILE A 322 17.04 22.71 8.68
N HIS A 323 16.96 21.41 8.96
CA HIS A 323 17.83 20.42 8.35
C HIS A 323 17.67 20.32 6.82
N ASN A 324 16.46 20.57 6.30
CA ASN A 324 16.17 20.47 4.87
C ASN A 324 16.04 21.82 4.17
N ARG A 325 16.11 22.93 4.92
CA ARG A 325 15.82 24.28 4.45
C ARG A 325 16.63 24.67 3.24
N ASP A 326 17.95 24.50 3.29
CA ASP A 326 18.83 24.95 2.20
C ASP A 326 18.58 24.19 0.91
N ARG A 327 18.31 22.88 1.00
CA ARG A 327 17.91 22.05 -0.13
C ARG A 327 16.59 22.52 -0.74
N VAL A 328 15.60 22.80 0.10
CA VAL A 328 14.28 23.31 -0.35
C VAL A 328 14.43 24.67 -1.04
N LEU A 329 15.24 25.57 -0.49
CA LEU A 329 15.51 26.88 -1.09
C LEU A 329 16.25 26.75 -2.43
N ALA A 330 17.18 25.80 -2.56
CA ALA A 330 17.85 25.49 -3.82
C ALA A 330 16.86 24.95 -4.87
N GLU A 331 15.97 24.03 -4.49
CA GLU A 331 14.91 23.49 -5.36
C GLU A 331 13.96 24.61 -5.85
N LEU A 332 13.55 25.52 -4.96
CA LEU A 332 12.72 26.68 -5.32
C LEU A 332 13.41 27.61 -6.32
N LYS A 333 14.71 27.87 -6.12
CA LYS A 333 15.51 28.70 -7.04
C LYS A 333 15.60 28.03 -8.41
N ALA A 334 15.84 26.73 -8.46
CA ALA A 334 15.86 25.96 -9.71
C ALA A 334 14.52 26.08 -10.46
N MET A 335 13.39 25.86 -9.76
CA MET A 335 12.06 25.97 -10.37
C MET A 335 11.75 27.36 -10.92
N THR A 336 12.18 28.41 -10.21
CA THR A 336 11.97 29.81 -10.66
C THR A 336 12.73 30.10 -11.94
N ASN A 337 13.89 29.47 -12.13
CA ASN A 337 14.71 29.59 -13.33
C ASN A 337 14.24 28.67 -14.47
N GLY A 338 13.10 27.98 -14.33
CA GLY A 338 12.63 26.98 -15.29
C GLY A 338 13.45 25.69 -15.30
N ALA A 339 14.41 25.53 -14.39
CA ALA A 339 15.15 24.29 -14.23
C ALA A 339 14.30 23.28 -13.45
N LEU A 340 14.23 22.05 -13.95
CA LEU A 340 13.65 20.94 -13.20
C LEU A 340 14.60 20.61 -12.03
N PRO A 341 14.12 20.62 -10.77
CA PRO A 341 14.96 20.23 -9.65
C PRO A 341 15.49 18.80 -9.82
N PRO A 342 16.74 18.52 -9.41
CA PRO A 342 17.24 17.15 -9.30
C PRO A 342 16.27 16.31 -8.46
N GLY A 343 15.77 15.21 -9.02
CA GLY A 343 14.80 14.35 -8.34
C GLY A 343 13.34 14.83 -8.37
N ALA A 344 13.02 15.94 -9.04
CA ALA A 344 11.63 16.27 -9.32
C ALA A 344 11.01 15.17 -10.16
N ILE A 345 10.09 14.42 -9.54
CA ILE A 345 9.14 13.59 -10.26
C ILE A 345 8.24 14.62 -10.95
N THR A 346 8.43 14.81 -12.25
CA THR A 346 7.53 15.62 -13.05
C THR A 346 6.16 14.97 -13.02
N GLN A 347 5.31 15.35 -12.05
CA GLN A 347 3.88 15.06 -12.06
C GLN A 347 3.16 15.75 -13.23
N HIS A 348 3.88 16.46 -14.09
CA HIS A 348 3.38 16.89 -15.39
C HIS A 348 3.20 15.67 -16.31
N ASN A 349 1.94 15.26 -16.46
CA ASN A 349 1.36 14.32 -17.45
C ASN A 349 1.24 12.84 -17.03
N ASP A 350 0.66 12.53 -15.86
CA ASP A 350 0.38 11.16 -15.40
C ASP A 350 1.60 10.24 -15.37
N LYS A 351 2.81 10.78 -15.54
CA LYS A 351 4.05 10.04 -15.74
C LYS A 351 4.74 9.81 -14.40
N ILE A 352 4.69 8.57 -13.94
CA ILE A 352 5.39 8.03 -12.78
C ILE A 352 6.82 7.65 -13.20
N ARG A 353 7.81 7.89 -12.35
CA ARG A 353 9.19 7.43 -12.58
C ARG A 353 9.28 5.94 -12.21
N CYS A 354 9.91 5.13 -13.06
CA CYS A 354 10.16 3.73 -12.72
C CYS A 354 11.10 3.67 -11.50
N THR A 355 10.82 2.79 -10.54
CA THR A 355 11.64 2.61 -9.34
C THR A 355 12.97 1.90 -9.63
N HIS A 356 13.13 1.34 -10.83
CA HIS A 356 14.28 0.51 -11.21
C HIS A 356 15.08 1.06 -12.39
N CYS A 357 14.58 2.08 -13.08
CA CYS A 357 15.38 2.86 -14.03
C CYS A 357 14.94 4.32 -14.09
N SER A 358 15.68 5.14 -14.84
CA SER A 358 15.43 6.58 -14.94
C SER A 358 14.24 6.99 -15.84
N ARG A 359 13.47 6.06 -16.42
CA ARG A 359 12.34 6.37 -17.33
C ARG A 359 11.12 6.92 -16.59
N LEU A 360 10.46 7.89 -17.23
CA LEU A 360 9.17 8.47 -16.82
C LEU A 360 8.06 7.94 -17.72
N LEU A 361 7.06 7.28 -17.15
CA LEU A 361 6.04 6.51 -17.86
C LEU A 361 4.67 6.82 -17.29
N ARG A 362 3.62 6.88 -18.12
CA ARG A 362 2.25 7.03 -17.58
C ARG A 362 1.95 5.89 -16.61
N GLY A 363 1.15 6.13 -15.56
CA GLY A 363 0.79 5.08 -14.60
C GLY A 363 0.31 3.79 -15.27
N SER A 364 -0.52 3.93 -16.31
CA SER A 364 -0.99 2.81 -17.14
C SER A 364 0.12 2.07 -17.91
N SER A 365 1.24 2.74 -18.21
CA SER A 365 2.39 2.18 -18.95
C SER A 365 3.54 1.72 -18.05
N MET A 366 3.46 1.95 -16.74
CA MET A 366 4.50 1.55 -15.79
C MET A 366 4.62 0.03 -15.73
N LYS A 367 3.46 -0.66 -15.72
CA LYS A 367 3.39 -2.11 -15.71
C LYS A 367 4.06 -2.75 -16.94
N ASP A 368 3.72 -2.26 -18.14
CA ASP A 368 4.33 -2.75 -19.39
C ASP A 368 5.84 -2.52 -19.40
N HIS A 369 6.29 -1.40 -18.86
CA HIS A 369 7.70 -1.09 -18.76
C HIS A 369 8.44 -1.99 -17.77
N LEU A 370 7.87 -2.23 -16.59
CA LEU A 370 8.46 -3.15 -15.60
C LEU A 370 8.60 -4.54 -16.21
N VAL A 371 7.61 -5.02 -16.96
CA VAL A 371 7.70 -6.32 -17.65
C VAL A 371 8.75 -6.34 -18.76
N ASP A 372 8.82 -5.30 -19.61
CA ASP A 372 9.74 -5.26 -20.77
C ASP A 372 11.20 -4.97 -20.39
N LYS A 373 11.43 -4.19 -19.35
CA LYS A 373 12.79 -3.68 -19.00
C LYS A 373 13.30 -4.15 -17.64
N HIS A 374 12.44 -4.72 -16.82
CA HIS A 374 12.73 -5.18 -15.45
C HIS A 374 12.06 -6.54 -15.19
N SER A 375 12.14 -7.44 -16.19
CA SER A 375 11.49 -8.77 -16.15
C SER A 375 11.98 -9.65 -14.99
N ASP A 376 13.14 -9.33 -14.43
CA ASP A 376 13.74 -9.94 -13.24
C ASP A 376 13.07 -9.50 -11.92
N LEU A 377 12.38 -8.37 -11.92
CA LEU A 377 11.78 -7.74 -10.73
C LEU A 377 10.27 -7.88 -10.66
N VAL A 378 9.61 -8.10 -11.79
CA VAL A 378 8.23 -8.56 -11.81
C VAL A 378 8.27 -9.99 -11.29
N SER A 379 7.77 -10.19 -10.06
CA SER A 379 7.42 -11.52 -9.55
C SER A 379 6.79 -12.29 -10.71
N LYS A 380 7.20 -13.54 -10.95
CA LYS A 380 6.50 -14.44 -11.89
C LYS A 380 5.11 -14.81 -11.36
N ASP A 381 4.42 -13.89 -10.67
CA ASP A 381 3.00 -13.93 -10.36
C ASP A 381 2.22 -13.49 -11.59
N PRO A 382 1.46 -14.40 -12.22
CA PRO A 382 0.83 -14.15 -13.51
C PRO A 382 -0.46 -13.32 -13.43
N VAL A 383 -0.80 -12.73 -12.28
CA VAL A 383 -2.11 -12.04 -12.04
C VAL A 383 -2.27 -10.81 -12.94
N ALA A 384 -1.19 -10.44 -13.61
CA ALA A 384 -1.05 -9.19 -14.29
C ALA A 384 -0.58 -9.36 -15.74
N GLN A 385 -0.83 -10.47 -16.44
CA GLN A 385 -0.61 -10.53 -17.89
C GLN A 385 -1.86 -10.78 -18.73
N ARG A 386 -2.14 -9.76 -19.57
CA ARG A 386 -2.82 -9.80 -20.86
C ARG A 386 -4.29 -10.26 -20.86
N ASP A 387 -5.17 -9.26 -21.02
CA ASP A 387 -6.20 -9.37 -22.06
C ASP A 387 -5.51 -9.71 -23.39
N LYS A 388 -5.39 -11.01 -23.70
CA LYS A 388 -4.83 -11.64 -24.92
C LYS A 388 -4.39 -10.62 -25.97
N GLN A 389 -3.20 -10.04 -25.77
CA GLN A 389 -2.68 -9.06 -26.70
C GLN A 389 -2.02 -9.81 -27.86
N ASN A 390 -2.53 -9.58 -29.07
CA ASN A 390 -2.14 -10.29 -30.28
C ASN A 390 -1.34 -9.35 -31.20
N LEU A 391 -0.35 -9.91 -31.89
CA LEU A 391 0.32 -9.25 -33.02
C LEU A 391 -0.57 -9.37 -34.26
N CYS A 392 -0.50 -8.39 -35.15
CA CYS A 392 -1.17 -8.47 -36.45
C CYS A 392 -0.30 -9.28 -37.42
N SER A 393 -0.76 -10.49 -37.77
CA SER A 393 -0.09 -11.38 -38.74
C SER A 393 0.10 -10.76 -40.13
N GLU A 394 -0.74 -9.79 -40.49
CA GLU A 394 -0.73 -9.11 -41.80
C GLU A 394 0.22 -7.90 -41.86
N CYS A 395 0.86 -7.52 -40.74
CA CYS A 395 1.87 -6.45 -40.71
C CYS A 395 3.27 -7.02 -40.42
N PRO A 396 3.98 -7.57 -41.43
CA PRO A 396 5.34 -8.05 -41.24
C PRO A 396 6.26 -6.87 -40.85
N GLY A 397 6.60 -6.79 -39.56
CA GLY A 397 7.43 -5.73 -38.98
C GLY A 397 6.76 -4.91 -37.86
N SER A 398 5.44 -5.03 -37.67
CA SER A 398 4.78 -4.37 -36.54
C SER A 398 5.08 -5.09 -35.23
N LYS A 399 5.77 -4.41 -34.31
CA LYS A 399 5.99 -4.88 -32.93
C LYS A 399 4.85 -4.47 -31.97
N ARG A 400 3.77 -3.87 -32.51
CA ARG A 400 2.67 -3.34 -31.72
C ARG A 400 1.71 -4.46 -31.33
N LEU A 401 1.53 -4.64 -30.02
CA LEU A 401 0.59 -5.57 -29.43
C LEU A 401 -0.79 -4.90 -29.31
N TYR A 402 -1.85 -5.63 -29.67
CA TYR A 402 -3.22 -5.14 -29.65
C TYR A 402 -4.09 -6.02 -28.76
N THR A 403 -4.99 -5.45 -27.96
CA THR A 403 -6.09 -6.24 -27.38
C THR A 403 -6.93 -6.88 -28.49
N GLN A 404 -7.69 -7.94 -28.20
CA GLN A 404 -8.48 -8.63 -29.24
C GLN A 404 -9.45 -7.69 -29.99
N ARG A 405 -10.03 -6.71 -29.30
CA ARG A 405 -10.84 -5.63 -29.92
C ARG A 405 -9.97 -4.69 -30.76
N GLY A 406 -8.84 -4.23 -30.23
CA GLY A 406 -7.91 -3.35 -30.95
C GLY A 406 -7.31 -4.00 -32.20
N LEU A 407 -7.11 -5.32 -32.22
CA LEU A 407 -6.60 -6.03 -33.39
C LEU A 407 -7.64 -6.08 -34.51
N LYS A 408 -8.92 -6.29 -34.17
CA LYS A 408 -10.03 -6.23 -35.14
C LYS A 408 -10.15 -4.84 -35.75
N ASP A 409 -10.07 -3.79 -34.95
CA ASP A 409 -10.14 -2.40 -35.42
C ASP A 409 -8.92 -2.05 -36.29
N HIS A 410 -7.72 -2.47 -35.89
CA HIS A 410 -6.50 -2.30 -36.67
C HIS A 410 -6.62 -2.98 -38.05
N ARG A 411 -7.03 -4.25 -38.10
CA ARG A 411 -7.22 -5.00 -39.35
C ARG A 411 -8.22 -4.30 -40.28
N ARG A 412 -9.36 -3.86 -39.76
CA ARG A 412 -10.36 -3.09 -40.54
C ARG A 412 -9.82 -1.77 -41.11
N SER A 413 -8.89 -1.13 -40.41
CA SER A 413 -8.38 0.19 -40.84
C SER A 413 -7.16 0.13 -41.78
N LYS A 414 -6.44 -1.00 -41.80
CA LYS A 414 -5.15 -1.12 -42.49
C LYS A 414 -5.07 -2.25 -43.50
N HIS A 415 -5.94 -3.26 -43.39
CA HIS A 415 -5.92 -4.48 -44.22
C HIS A 415 -7.26 -4.81 -44.88
N ALA A 416 -8.31 -4.03 -44.60
CA ALA A 416 -9.56 -4.02 -45.35
C ALA A 416 -9.57 -2.78 -46.26
#